data_AF-A0A6J4QUC9-F1
#
_entry.id   AF-A0A6J4QUC9-F1
#
_cell.length_a   1.000
_cell.length_b   1.000
_cell.length_c   1.000
_cell.angle_alpha   90.00
_cell.angle_beta   90.00
_cell.angle_gamma   90.00
#
_symmetry.space_group_name_H-M   'P 1'
#
loop_
_entity.id
_entity.type
_entity.pdbx_description
1 polymer ?
#
loop_
_entity_poly.entity_id
_entity_poly.type
_entity_poly.pdbx_seq_one_letter_code
_entity_poly.pdbx_strand_id
1 'polypeptide(L)'
;MTTAEANGIRTRIGPVQIAVILLALATASVHLYIFLIEGFLSGLSPEEQQGPIYQVLFAGNFFGYVTLLCALYLPIAPLARFRPVVRTIIIAMAIASIFSYYDVSFIDTIGNVTKIIEVLLIVMLTVDAALSWQGGARGVALAAAQLGIGAVVGYLMFLPLIPLI
;
A
#
# COMPACT_ATOMS: atom_id res chain seq x y z
N MET A 1 -6.21 9.44 -35.49
CA MET A 1 -5.85 8.52 -34.39
C MET A 1 -4.89 7.50 -34.98
N THR A 2 -3.59 7.66 -34.70
CA THR A 2 -2.55 6.83 -35.35
C THR A 2 -2.30 5.57 -34.54
N THR A 3 -1.83 4.51 -35.19
CA THR A 3 -1.44 3.23 -34.56
C THR A 3 -0.36 3.39 -33.47
N ALA A 4 0.35 4.53 -33.44
CA ALA A 4 1.30 4.89 -32.39
C ALA A 4 0.61 5.27 -31.06
N GLU A 5 -0.57 5.88 -31.08
CA GLU A 5 -1.34 6.24 -29.87
C GLU A 5 -1.94 5.00 -29.19
N ALA A 6 -2.25 3.96 -29.96
CA ALA A 6 -2.81 2.70 -29.46
C ALA A 6 -1.81 1.86 -28.63
N ASN A 7 -0.49 2.07 -28.81
CA ASN A 7 0.55 1.32 -28.10
C ASN A 7 0.81 1.82 -26.66
N GLY A 8 0.33 3.01 -26.28
CA GLY A 8 0.54 3.57 -24.94
C GLY A 8 -0.37 3.01 -23.85
N ILE A 9 -1.36 2.18 -24.20
CA ILE A 9 -2.46 1.77 -23.31
C ILE A 9 -2.27 0.34 -22.76
N ARG A 10 -1.22 -0.40 -23.15
CA ARG A 10 -1.01 -1.76 -22.64
C ARG A 10 -0.26 -1.75 -21.30
N THR A 11 -0.98 -1.95 -20.20
CA THR A 11 -0.41 -2.48 -18.97
C THR A 11 0.08 -3.89 -19.25
N ARG A 12 1.39 -4.09 -19.35
CA ARG A 12 1.96 -5.44 -19.35
C ARG A 12 1.97 -5.93 -17.90
N ILE A 13 1.03 -6.82 -17.58
CA ILE A 13 1.03 -7.55 -16.31
C ILE A 13 2.05 -8.68 -16.44
N GLY A 14 3.19 -8.51 -15.77
CA GLY A 14 4.22 -9.52 -15.60
C GLY A 14 4.29 -10.04 -14.16
N PRO A 15 5.27 -10.90 -13.84
CA PRO A 15 5.39 -11.53 -12.53
C PRO A 15 5.47 -10.54 -11.37
N VAL A 16 6.20 -9.43 -11.54
CA VAL A 16 6.34 -8.40 -10.50
C VAL A 16 4.99 -7.71 -10.24
N GLN A 17 4.23 -7.37 -11.28
CA GLN A 17 2.91 -6.75 -11.13
C GLN A 17 1.92 -7.71 -10.45
N ILE A 18 1.98 -9.00 -10.79
CA ILE A 18 1.17 -10.02 -10.11
C ILE A 18 1.54 -10.09 -8.63
N ALA A 19 2.82 -10.09 -8.29
CA ALA A 19 3.27 -10.08 -6.90
C ALA A 19 2.76 -8.84 -6.14
N VAL A 20 2.89 -7.65 -6.73
CA VAL A 20 2.34 -6.40 -6.14
C VAL A 20 0.83 -6.53 -5.91
N ILE A 21 0.08 -7.01 -6.89
CA ILE A 21 -1.38 -7.18 -6.79
C ILE A 21 -1.72 -8.12 -5.64
N LEU A 22 -1.08 -9.29 -5.58
CA LEU A 22 -1.36 -10.28 -4.53
C LEU A 22 -0.98 -9.79 -3.13
N LEU A 23 0.20 -9.16 -2.99
CA LEU A 23 0.66 -8.63 -1.69
C LEU A 23 -0.22 -7.47 -1.21
N ALA A 24 -0.62 -6.56 -2.10
CA ALA A 24 -1.51 -5.45 -1.78
C ALA A 24 -2.91 -5.95 -1.40
N LEU A 25 -3.46 -6.92 -2.14
CA LEU A 25 -4.76 -7.52 -1.80
C LEU A 25 -4.69 -8.29 -0.48
N ALA A 26 -3.63 -9.05 -0.23
CA ALA A 26 -3.44 -9.73 1.05
C ALA A 26 -3.40 -8.73 2.22
N THR A 27 -2.63 -7.64 2.07
CA THR A 27 -2.58 -6.55 3.06
C THR A 27 -3.96 -5.94 3.28
N ALA A 28 -4.67 -5.58 2.21
CA ALA A 28 -6.00 -5.00 2.28
C ALA A 28 -7.01 -5.95 2.95
N SER A 29 -6.97 -7.25 2.63
CA SER A 29 -7.83 -8.27 3.23
C SER A 29 -7.60 -8.41 4.73
N VAL A 30 -6.36 -8.32 5.22
CA VAL A 30 -6.10 -8.32 6.67
C VAL A 30 -6.70 -7.09 7.34
N HIS A 31 -6.54 -5.90 6.75
CA HIS A 31 -7.13 -4.69 7.31
C HIS A 31 -8.67 -4.75 7.32
N LEU A 32 -9.28 -5.31 6.29
CA LEU A 32 -10.72 -5.57 6.27
C LEU A 32 -11.14 -6.60 7.33
N TYR A 33 -10.34 -7.66 7.51
CA TYR A 33 -10.57 -8.67 8.54
C TYR A 33 -10.55 -8.04 9.93
N ILE A 34 -9.52 -7.26 10.27
CA ILE A 34 -9.42 -6.60 11.59
C ILE A 34 -10.60 -5.63 11.76
N PHE A 35 -10.89 -4.80 10.76
CA PHE A 35 -12.03 -3.89 10.79
C PHE A 35 -13.36 -4.62 11.06
N LEU A 36 -13.68 -5.66 10.30
CA LEU A 36 -14.98 -6.35 10.45
C LEU A 36 -15.02 -7.26 11.67
N ILE A 37 -14.01 -8.11 11.84
CA ILE A 37 -14.01 -9.18 12.84
C ILE A 37 -13.62 -8.65 14.21
N GLU A 38 -12.49 -7.98 14.34
CA GLU A 38 -12.06 -7.45 15.64
C GLU A 38 -12.86 -6.20 16.02
N GLY A 39 -13.27 -5.40 15.02
CA GLY A 39 -14.00 -4.16 15.21
C GLY A 39 -15.50 -4.28 15.45
N PHE A 40 -16.22 -5.16 14.74
CA PHE A 40 -17.70 -5.23 14.85
C PHE A 40 -18.23 -6.61 15.24
N LEU A 41 -17.56 -7.69 14.83
CA LEU A 41 -18.06 -9.06 14.96
C LEU A 41 -17.33 -9.87 16.05
N SER A 42 -16.56 -9.21 16.91
CA SER A 42 -15.74 -9.87 17.94
C SER A 42 -16.58 -10.41 19.10
N GLY A 43 -17.82 -9.96 19.25
CA GLY A 43 -18.69 -10.28 20.38
C GLY A 43 -18.29 -9.60 21.69
N LEU A 44 -17.25 -8.76 21.66
CA LEU A 44 -16.81 -7.94 22.79
C LEU A 44 -17.77 -6.78 23.03
N SER A 45 -17.84 -6.30 24.28
CA SER A 45 -18.62 -5.10 24.59
C SER A 45 -18.01 -3.86 23.89
N PRO A 46 -18.80 -2.80 23.63
CA PRO A 46 -18.29 -1.59 22.97
C PRO A 46 -17.09 -0.93 23.70
N GLU A 47 -16.96 -1.16 25.01
CA GLU A 47 -15.88 -0.64 25.84
C GLU A 47 -14.56 -1.42 25.64
N GLU A 48 -14.66 -2.68 25.19
CA GLU A 48 -13.54 -3.59 24.93
C GLU A 48 -13.14 -3.65 23.45
N GLN A 49 -13.98 -3.12 22.56
CA GLN A 49 -13.69 -3.05 21.13
C GLN A 49 -12.63 -2.00 20.83
N GLN A 50 -11.93 -2.18 19.71
CA GLN A 50 -10.98 -1.20 19.20
C GLN A 50 -11.68 0.16 19.00
N GLY A 51 -11.08 1.21 19.57
CA GLY A 51 -11.63 2.56 19.53
C GLY A 51 -11.88 3.07 18.11
N PRO A 52 -12.70 4.13 17.94
CA PRO A 52 -13.18 4.59 16.64
C PRO A 52 -12.05 4.98 15.68
N ILE A 53 -10.90 5.44 16.19
CA ILE A 53 -9.75 5.77 15.36
C ILE A 53 -9.17 4.54 14.64
N TYR A 54 -9.09 3.40 15.33
CA TYR A 54 -8.63 2.14 14.73
C TYR A 54 -9.56 1.68 13.62
N GLN A 55 -10.88 1.81 13.81
CA GLN A 55 -11.86 1.49 12.77
C GLN A 55 -11.66 2.32 11.50
N VAL A 56 -11.43 3.63 11.66
CA VAL A 56 -11.14 4.52 10.54
C VAL A 56 -9.82 4.15 9.86
N LEU A 57 -8.78 3.85 10.63
CA LEU A 57 -7.48 3.46 10.08
C LEU A 57 -7.54 2.14 9.32
N PHE A 58 -8.21 1.10 9.84
CA PHE A 58 -8.31 -0.20 9.16
C PHE A 58 -9.19 -0.13 7.92
N ALA A 59 -10.37 0.50 8.00
CA ALA A 59 -11.22 0.71 6.82
C ALA A 59 -10.52 1.58 5.77
N GLY A 60 -9.89 2.67 6.20
CA GLY A 60 -9.13 3.57 5.34
C GLY A 60 -7.99 2.87 4.62
N ASN A 61 -7.25 2.00 5.31
CA ASN A 61 -6.20 1.19 4.69
C ASN A 61 -6.77 0.22 3.65
N PHE A 62 -7.85 -0.51 3.97
CA PHE A 62 -8.49 -1.41 3.00
C PHE A 62 -8.87 -0.66 1.71
N PHE A 63 -9.64 0.43 1.84
CA PHE A 63 -10.07 1.20 0.67
C PHE A 63 -8.91 1.87 -0.06
N GLY A 64 -7.91 2.37 0.69
CA GLY A 64 -6.73 3.00 0.12
C GLY A 64 -5.90 2.02 -0.72
N TYR A 65 -5.56 0.85 -0.20
CA TYR A 65 -4.82 -0.17 -0.95
C TYR A 65 -5.58 -0.61 -2.21
N VAL A 66 -6.87 -0.95 -2.09
CA VAL A 66 -7.67 -1.40 -3.25
C VAL A 66 -7.77 -0.30 -4.31
N THR A 67 -8.09 0.92 -3.90
CA THR A 67 -8.26 2.06 -4.82
C THR A 67 -6.96 2.42 -5.52
N LEU A 68 -5.85 2.50 -4.78
CA LEU A 68 -4.53 2.80 -5.34
C LEU A 68 -4.04 1.66 -6.23
N LEU A 69 -4.31 0.39 -5.88
CA LEU A 69 -3.98 -0.74 -6.73
C LEU A 69 -4.73 -0.69 -8.07
N CYS A 70 -6.03 -0.38 -8.03
CA CYS A 70 -6.82 -0.12 -9.24
C CYS A 70 -6.22 1.03 -10.06
N ALA A 71 -5.87 2.14 -9.42
CA ALA A 71 -5.26 3.29 -10.10
C ALA A 71 -3.89 2.96 -10.72
N LEU A 72 -3.13 2.04 -10.11
CA LEU A 72 -1.81 1.63 -10.57
C LEU A 72 -1.90 0.75 -11.82
N TYR A 73 -2.82 -0.23 -11.86
CA TYR A 73 -2.82 -1.28 -12.89
C TYR A 73 -4.02 -1.29 -13.84
N LEU A 74 -5.09 -0.55 -13.58
CA LEU A 74 -6.15 -0.43 -14.58
C LEU A 74 -5.66 0.35 -15.81
N PRO A 75 -6.09 -0.04 -17.02
CA PRO A 75 -5.69 0.60 -18.27
C PRO A 75 -6.47 1.91 -18.51
N ILE A 76 -6.52 2.80 -17.52
CA ILE A 76 -7.23 4.09 -17.57
C ILE A 76 -6.21 5.17 -17.96
N ALA A 77 -6.31 5.68 -19.19
CA ALA A 77 -5.32 6.59 -19.78
C ALA A 77 -5.00 7.84 -18.92
N PRO A 78 -5.98 8.54 -18.32
CA PRO A 78 -5.70 9.67 -17.43
C PRO A 78 -4.87 9.34 -16.19
N LEU A 79 -4.91 8.09 -15.72
CA LEU A 79 -4.20 7.65 -14.52
C LEU A 79 -2.74 7.26 -14.79
N ALA A 80 -2.38 6.98 -16.05
CA ALA A 80 -1.05 6.53 -16.42
C ALA A 80 0.06 7.47 -15.93
N ARG A 81 -0.17 8.80 -16.03
CA ARG A 81 0.77 9.83 -15.56
C ARG A 81 0.95 9.88 -14.03
N PHE A 82 -0.04 9.39 -13.27
CA PHE A 82 -0.03 9.43 -11.81
C PHE A 82 0.52 8.15 -11.17
N ARG A 83 0.80 7.09 -11.95
CA ARG A 83 1.32 5.82 -11.43
C ARG A 83 2.55 5.94 -10.52
N PRO A 84 3.54 6.83 -10.79
CA PRO A 84 4.64 7.05 -9.86
C PRO A 84 4.18 7.59 -8.50
N VAL A 85 3.22 8.52 -8.51
CA VAL A 85 2.65 9.10 -7.29
C VAL A 85 1.84 8.06 -6.54
N VAL A 86 0.94 7.34 -7.24
CA VAL A 86 0.15 6.24 -6.67
C VAL A 86 1.04 5.20 -5.99
N ARG A 87 2.12 4.78 -6.66
CA ARG A 87 3.10 3.85 -6.09
C ARG A 87 3.73 4.40 -4.82
N THR A 88 4.14 5.66 -4.84
CA THR A 88 4.74 6.33 -3.68
C THR A 88 3.76 6.39 -2.50
N ILE A 89 2.47 6.62 -2.76
CA ILE A 89 1.43 6.62 -1.72
C ILE A 89 1.24 5.21 -1.14
N ILE A 90 1.22 4.16 -1.96
CA ILE A 90 1.13 2.78 -1.45
C ILE A 90 2.32 2.45 -0.54
N ILE A 91 3.54 2.86 -0.93
CA ILE A 91 4.74 2.71 -0.09
C ILE A 91 4.57 3.47 1.23
N ALA A 92 4.09 4.72 1.18
CA ALA A 92 3.87 5.52 2.38
C ALA A 92 2.84 4.89 3.33
N MET A 93 1.73 4.37 2.80
CA MET A 93 0.73 3.66 3.59
C MET A 93 1.30 2.42 4.27
N ALA A 94 2.06 1.60 3.53
CA ALA A 94 2.71 0.41 4.10
C ALA A 94 3.68 0.77 5.22
N ILE A 95 4.45 1.84 5.04
CA ILE A 95 5.41 2.31 6.06
C ILE A 95 4.68 2.85 7.30
N ALA A 96 3.65 3.65 7.12
CA ALA A 96 2.81 4.12 8.23
C ALA A 96 2.19 2.95 9.01
N SER A 97 1.64 1.96 8.30
CA SER A 97 1.06 0.74 8.87
C SER A 97 2.09 -0.10 9.64
N ILE A 98 3.33 -0.19 9.16
CA ILE A 98 4.43 -0.86 9.87
C ILE A 98 4.75 -0.14 11.18
N PHE A 99 4.93 1.18 11.15
CA PHE A 99 5.23 1.96 12.35
C PHE A 99 4.09 1.90 13.36
N SER A 100 2.85 2.10 12.94
CA SER A 100 1.69 2.02 13.82
C SER A 100 1.59 0.67 14.53
N TYR A 101 1.84 -0.43 13.83
CA TYR A 101 1.78 -1.76 14.44
C TYR A 101 2.78 -1.95 15.59
N TYR A 102 4.02 -1.51 15.41
CA TYR A 102 5.05 -1.66 16.43
C TYR A 102 4.92 -0.65 17.58
N ASP A 103 4.29 0.50 17.35
CA ASP A 103 4.04 1.51 18.37
C ASP A 103 3.00 1.02 19.40
N VAL A 104 1.90 0.43 18.90
CA VAL A 104 0.79 -0.09 19.74
C VAL A 104 1.23 -1.28 20.61
N SER A 105 2.42 -1.85 20.34
CA SER A 105 3.03 -2.95 21.11
C SER A 105 2.16 -4.22 21.24
N PHE A 106 1.13 -4.35 20.39
CA PHE A 106 0.26 -5.51 20.33
C PHE A 106 0.78 -6.50 19.28
N ILE A 107 1.72 -7.34 19.70
CA ILE A 107 2.45 -8.24 18.80
C ILE A 107 1.76 -9.61 18.75
N ASP A 108 1.01 -9.84 17.68
CA ASP A 108 0.42 -11.13 17.34
C ASP A 108 0.98 -11.74 16.04
N THR A 109 0.66 -13.00 15.77
CA THR A 109 1.14 -13.74 14.60
C THR A 109 0.63 -13.17 13.27
N ILE A 110 -0.65 -12.79 13.19
CA ILE A 110 -1.27 -12.27 11.96
C ILE A 110 -0.67 -10.90 11.63
N GLY A 111 -0.54 -10.03 12.62
CA GLY A 111 0.10 -8.72 12.50
C GLY A 111 1.54 -8.83 11.97
N ASN A 112 2.37 -9.68 12.58
CA ASN A 112 3.76 -9.90 12.15
C ASN A 112 3.86 -10.41 10.70
N VAL A 113 3.04 -11.41 10.33
CA VAL A 113 2.99 -11.91 8.95
C VAL A 113 2.57 -10.81 7.99
N THR A 114 1.63 -9.96 8.38
CA THR A 114 1.18 -8.82 7.57
C THR A 114 2.29 -7.79 7.38
N LYS A 115 3.11 -7.51 8.40
CA LYS A 115 4.28 -6.63 8.26
C LYS A 115 5.30 -7.19 7.27
N ILE A 116 5.53 -8.50 7.26
CA ILE A 116 6.40 -9.14 6.26
C ILE A 116 5.82 -8.95 4.85
N ILE A 117 4.51 -9.13 4.67
CA ILE A 117 3.81 -8.90 3.39
C ILE A 117 3.97 -7.44 2.94
N GLU A 118 3.81 -6.47 3.85
CA GLU A 118 3.97 -5.04 3.57
C GLU A 118 5.41 -4.68 3.17
N VAL A 119 6.42 -5.25 3.84
CA VAL A 119 7.82 -5.09 3.44
C VAL A 119 8.06 -5.64 2.03
N LEU A 120 7.57 -6.86 1.75
CA LEU A 120 7.67 -7.44 0.42
C LEU A 120 6.95 -6.60 -0.64
N LEU A 121 5.79 -6.02 -0.29
CA LEU A 121 5.05 -5.11 -1.16
C LEU A 121 5.88 -3.87 -1.51
N ILE A 122 6.52 -3.24 -0.52
CA ILE A 122 7.43 -2.09 -0.73
C ILE A 122 8.57 -2.47 -1.68
N VAL A 123 9.19 -3.64 -1.48
CA VAL A 123 10.25 -4.13 -2.36
C VAL A 123 9.74 -4.32 -3.78
N MET A 124 8.61 -5.02 -3.96
CA MET A 124 8.06 -5.29 -5.29
C MET A 124 7.60 -4.02 -6.01
N LEU A 125 7.03 -3.05 -5.31
CA LEU A 125 6.70 -1.73 -5.87
C LEU A 125 7.98 -1.01 -6.36
N THR A 126 9.05 -1.05 -5.55
CA THR A 126 10.33 -0.44 -5.93
C THR A 126 10.95 -1.11 -7.16
N VAL A 127 10.89 -2.45 -7.24
CA VAL A 127 11.33 -3.21 -8.41
C VAL A 127 10.47 -2.89 -9.64
N ASP A 128 9.14 -2.85 -9.51
CA ASP A 128 8.22 -2.45 -10.58
C ASP A 128 8.55 -1.04 -11.10
N ALA A 129 8.83 -0.10 -10.20
CA ALA A 129 9.27 1.24 -10.56
C ALA A 129 10.56 1.19 -11.38
N ALA A 130 11.59 0.48 -10.93
CA ALA A 130 12.87 0.39 -11.61
C ALA A 130 12.74 -0.21 -13.03
N LEU A 131 11.91 -1.24 -13.18
CA LEU A 131 11.64 -1.90 -14.46
C LEU A 131 10.77 -1.09 -15.41
N SER A 132 9.95 -0.16 -14.89
CA SER A 132 9.07 0.66 -15.72
C SER A 132 9.80 1.72 -16.56
N TRP A 133 11.06 2.02 -16.24
CA TRP A 133 11.88 3.00 -16.97
C TRP A 133 12.92 2.29 -17.84
N GLN A 134 12.95 2.59 -19.14
CA GLN A 134 13.88 1.99 -20.11
C GLN A 134 15.36 2.42 -19.95
N GLY A 135 15.70 3.20 -18.92
CA GLY A 135 16.99 3.89 -18.77
C GLY A 135 17.96 3.30 -17.75
N GLY A 136 17.81 2.02 -17.37
CA GLY A 136 18.72 1.31 -16.45
C GLY A 136 18.99 2.08 -15.15
N ALA A 137 20.14 2.77 -15.08
CA ALA A 137 20.55 3.60 -13.94
C ALA A 137 19.54 4.71 -13.58
N ARG A 138 18.94 5.37 -14.57
CA ARG A 138 17.93 6.42 -14.31
C ARG A 138 16.66 5.83 -13.70
N GLY A 139 16.26 4.63 -14.14
CA GLY A 139 15.11 3.92 -13.59
C GLY A 139 15.30 3.55 -12.13
N VAL A 140 16.49 3.01 -11.81
CA VAL A 140 16.88 2.68 -10.42
C VAL A 140 16.89 3.93 -9.55
N ALA A 141 17.47 5.04 -10.00
CA ALA A 141 17.50 6.28 -9.24
C ALA A 141 16.09 6.84 -8.95
N LEU A 142 15.19 6.79 -9.93
CA LEU A 142 13.80 7.24 -9.74
C LEU A 142 13.01 6.30 -8.82
N ALA A 143 13.27 4.99 -8.88
CA ALA A 143 12.67 4.02 -7.96
C ALA A 143 13.14 4.26 -6.52
N ALA A 144 14.44 4.47 -6.33
CA ALA A 144 15.01 4.81 -5.02
C ALA A 144 14.45 6.12 -4.48
N ALA A 145 14.26 7.14 -5.34
CA ALA A 145 13.60 8.39 -4.94
C ALA A 145 12.15 8.17 -4.50
N GLN A 146 11.37 7.35 -5.23
CA GLN A 146 10.00 7.00 -4.83
C GLN A 146 9.96 6.26 -3.49
N LEU A 147 10.89 5.32 -3.27
CA LEU A 147 11.02 4.62 -1.99
C LEU A 147 11.36 5.60 -0.85
N GLY A 148 12.36 6.47 -1.05
CA GLY A 148 12.78 7.44 -0.04
C GLY A 148 11.68 8.45 0.29
N ILE A 149 11.00 9.00 -0.72
CA ILE A 149 9.85 9.89 -0.53
C ILE A 149 8.72 9.14 0.18
N GLY A 150 8.38 7.94 -0.27
CA GLY A 150 7.35 7.11 0.35
C GLY A 150 7.66 6.83 1.82
N ALA A 151 8.92 6.55 2.16
CA ALA A 151 9.35 6.34 3.54
C ALA A 151 9.22 7.57 4.42
N VAL A 152 9.68 8.72 3.94
CA VAL A 152 9.54 9.98 4.67
C VAL A 152 8.06 10.32 4.86
N VAL A 153 7.26 10.26 3.79
CA VAL A 153 5.83 10.57 3.85
C VAL A 153 5.10 9.59 4.77
N GLY A 154 5.38 8.30 4.68
CA GLY A 154 4.79 7.27 5.54
C GLY A 154 5.10 7.51 7.03
N TYR A 155 6.34 7.84 7.34
CA TYR A 155 6.72 8.22 8.71
C TYR A 155 6.00 9.49 9.17
N LEU A 156 5.91 10.52 8.33
CA LEU A 156 5.18 11.74 8.63
C LEU A 156 3.66 11.52 8.79
N MET A 157 3.07 10.54 8.08
CA MET A 157 1.68 10.13 8.27
C MET A 157 1.46 9.41 9.60
N PHE A 158 2.48 8.72 10.11
CA PHE A 158 2.44 8.02 11.39
C PHE A 158 2.56 8.98 12.59
N LEU A 159 3.40 10.01 12.53
CA LEU A 159 3.65 10.91 13.67
C LEU A 159 2.39 11.48 14.37
N PRO A 160 1.34 11.94 13.64
CA PRO A 160 0.12 12.44 14.27
C PRO A 160 -0.72 11.34 14.96
N LEU A 161 -0.44 10.07 14.70
CA LEU A 161 -1.16 8.94 15.28
C LEU A 161 -0.63 8.54 16.66
N ILE A 162 0.64 8.86 16.99
CA ILE A 162 1.28 8.52 18.28
C ILE A 162 0.40 8.88 19.51
N PRO A 163 -0.22 10.08 19.61
CA PRO A 163 -1.06 10.39 20.78
C PRO A 163 -2.46 9.74 20.73
N LEU A 164 -2.80 9.05 19.63
CA LEU A 164 -4.15 8.52 19.36
C LEU A 164 -4.23 7.00 19.43
N ILE A 165 -3.10 6.29 19.33
CA ILE A 165 -3.01 4.82 19.30
C ILE A 165 -2.33 4.31 20.55
#